data_AF-V5GD93-F1
#
_entry.id   AF-V5GD93-F1
#
_cell.length_a   1.000
_cell.length_b   1.000
_cell.length_c   1.000
_cell.angle_alpha   90.00
_cell.angle_beta   90.00
_cell.angle_gamma   90.00
#
_symmetry.space_group_name_H-M   'P 1'
#
loop_
_entity.id
_entity.type
_entity.pdbx_description
1 polymer ?
#
loop_
_entity_poly.entity_id
_entity_poly.type
_entity_poly.pdbx_seq_one_letter_code
_entity_poly.pdbx_strand_id
1 'polypeptide(L)'
;SKFQYHTHQPYTSNSFNNNDEIRIPIQDQNIYTLPSQSFLYIEGKLLSQTDNKPSANLSFVNNGIALLFENIRYELGGSVVIDSVRNPGIAGLMKGYISFTENESIRLSNAGWSPTQNQKLVDSKGNFNVCLPLRMLLGFAEDFQKILVNIKQELVLLRSSSDLNATHTKANTEQPKVKNR
;
A
#
# COMPACT_ATOMS: atom_id res chain seq x y z
N SER A 1 -10.50 26.53 -5.31
CA SER A 1 -9.37 26.09 -4.46
C SER A 1 -8.50 25.15 -5.29
N LYS A 2 -7.18 25.14 -5.07
CA LYS A 2 -6.25 24.26 -5.79
C LYS A 2 -5.83 23.13 -4.84
N PHE A 3 -5.88 21.89 -5.30
CA PHE A 3 -5.33 20.77 -4.55
C PHE A 3 -3.80 20.81 -4.62
N GLN A 4 -3.15 20.60 -3.48
CA GLN A 4 -1.70 20.45 -3.37
C GLN A 4 -1.41 19.12 -2.68
N TYR A 5 -0.43 18.38 -3.21
CA TYR A 5 0.03 17.15 -2.60
C TYR A 5 1.16 17.47 -1.62
N HIS A 6 1.05 16.91 -0.42
CA HIS A 6 2.05 17.00 0.64
C HIS A 6 2.54 15.59 0.97
N THR A 7 3.86 15.41 1.00
CA THR A 7 4.48 14.13 1.35
C THR A 7 4.73 14.08 2.85
N HIS A 8 4.28 13.00 3.48
CA HIS A 8 4.55 12.69 4.87
C HIS A 8 5.36 11.41 4.93
N GLN A 9 6.52 11.48 5.59
CA GLN A 9 7.40 10.32 5.74
C GLN A 9 7.04 9.58 7.03
N PRO A 10 7.31 8.27 7.11
CA PRO A 10 7.29 7.55 8.38
C PRO A 10 8.13 8.25 9.44
N TYR A 11 7.86 8.00 10.73
CA TYR A 11 8.87 8.24 11.77
C TYR A 11 10.16 7.52 11.38
N THR A 12 11.30 7.93 11.95
CA THR A 12 12.61 7.35 11.68
C THR A 12 12.65 5.85 12.02
N SER A 13 12.11 5.02 11.14
CA SER A 13 12.13 3.58 11.20
C SER A 13 13.43 3.17 10.51
N ASN A 14 14.35 2.58 11.27
CA ASN A 14 15.63 2.13 10.74
C ASN A 14 15.47 0.99 9.70
N SER A 15 14.26 0.45 9.52
CA SER A 15 13.91 -0.55 8.51
C SER A 15 12.42 -0.61 8.16
N PHE A 16 12.10 -1.26 7.04
CA PHE A 16 10.75 -1.63 6.58
C PHE A 16 10.67 -3.16 6.35
N ASN A 17 11.19 -3.93 7.31
CA ASN A 17 11.26 -5.39 7.25
C ASN A 17 9.92 -6.03 7.58
N ASN A 18 9.81 -7.34 7.34
CA ASN A 18 8.67 -8.13 7.79
C ASN A 18 8.48 -8.03 9.31
N ASN A 19 7.23 -7.91 9.76
CA ASN A 19 6.81 -7.64 11.15
C ASN A 19 7.09 -6.22 11.66
N ASP A 20 7.71 -5.33 10.88
CA ASP A 20 7.89 -3.95 11.31
C ASP A 20 6.54 -3.21 11.32
N GLU A 21 6.33 -2.41 12.36
CA GLU A 21 5.26 -1.42 12.41
C GLU A 21 5.77 -0.09 11.84
N ILE A 22 5.07 0.43 10.84
CA ILE A 22 5.40 1.65 10.13
C ILE A 22 4.34 2.69 10.48
N ARG A 23 4.77 3.82 11.03
CA ARG A 23 3.89 4.91 11.47
C ARG A 23 4.20 6.17 10.69
N ILE A 24 3.21 6.69 9.98
CA ILE A 24 3.30 7.90 9.16
C ILE A 24 2.50 9.01 9.84
N PRO A 25 3.17 9.95 10.52
CA PRO A 25 2.51 11.07 11.18
C PRO A 25 2.18 12.21 10.21
N ILE A 26 1.02 12.84 10.42
CA ILE A 26 0.66 14.13 9.84
C ILE A 26 0.49 15.10 11.00
N GLN A 27 1.53 15.91 11.26
CA GLN A 27 1.64 16.78 12.43
C GLN A 27 1.58 18.27 12.11
N ASP A 28 1.43 18.65 10.84
CA ASP A 28 1.39 20.06 10.47
C ASP A 28 0.01 20.67 10.76
N GLN A 29 -0.03 21.60 11.71
CA GLN A 29 -1.26 22.31 12.12
C GLN A 29 -1.80 23.24 11.03
N ASN A 30 -0.98 23.58 10.03
CA ASN A 30 -1.37 24.45 8.92
C ASN A 30 -1.89 23.66 7.70
N ILE A 31 -1.88 22.33 7.75
CA ILE A 31 -2.33 21.48 6.63
C ILE A 31 -3.76 21.00 6.89
N TYR A 32 -4.61 21.22 5.89
CA TYR A 32 -5.93 20.59 5.80
C TYR A 32 -5.82 19.39 4.88
N THR A 33 -6.17 18.21 5.38
CA THR A 33 -6.05 16.97 4.62
C THR A 33 -7.41 16.48 4.14
N LEU A 34 -7.42 15.80 3.01
CA LEU A 34 -8.59 15.09 2.50
C LEU A 34 -8.24 13.61 2.37
N PRO A 35 -8.50 12.78 3.39
CA PRO A 35 -8.11 11.37 3.42
C PRO A 35 -8.62 10.58 2.21
N SER A 36 -9.80 10.92 1.69
CA SER A 36 -10.39 10.26 0.51
C SER A 36 -9.66 10.50 -0.81
N GLN A 37 -8.81 11.52 -0.87
CA GLN A 37 -7.92 11.78 -2.02
C GLN A 37 -6.46 11.47 -1.70
N SER A 38 -6.19 10.89 -0.54
CA SER A 38 -4.85 10.51 -0.11
C SER A 38 -4.48 9.11 -0.59
N PHE A 39 -3.19 8.86 -0.75
CA PHE A 39 -2.64 7.58 -1.19
C PHE A 39 -1.32 7.30 -0.49
N LEU A 40 -1.00 6.02 -0.36
CA LEU A 40 0.31 5.54 0.05
C LEU A 40 1.21 5.47 -1.18
N TYR A 41 2.33 6.20 -1.13
CA TYR A 41 3.41 6.01 -2.10
C TYR A 41 4.37 4.96 -1.56
N ILE A 42 4.59 3.89 -2.31
CA ILE A 42 5.48 2.80 -1.94
C ILE A 42 6.44 2.55 -3.08
N GLU A 43 7.74 2.58 -2.80
CA GLU A 43 8.77 2.16 -3.73
C GLU A 43 9.63 1.04 -3.13
N GLY A 44 10.28 0.28 -3.99
CA GLY A 44 11.09 -0.84 -3.52
C GLY A 44 11.64 -1.69 -4.64
N LYS A 45 12.13 -2.87 -4.25
CA LYS A 45 12.62 -3.89 -5.17
C LYS A 45 12.00 -5.26 -4.89
N LEU A 46 11.61 -5.96 -5.95
CA LEU A 46 11.29 -7.38 -5.94
C LEU A 46 12.53 -8.18 -6.37
N LEU A 47 13.02 -9.03 -5.48
CA LEU A 47 14.27 -9.77 -5.62
C LEU A 47 14.03 -11.25 -5.32
N SER A 48 14.87 -12.13 -5.87
CA SER A 48 15.00 -13.49 -5.37
C SER A 48 15.70 -13.47 -4.01
N GLN A 49 15.14 -14.16 -3.02
CA GLN A 49 15.67 -14.29 -1.66
C GLN A 49 17.02 -15.01 -1.65
N THR A 50 17.25 -15.98 -2.55
CA THR A 50 18.51 -16.75 -2.62
C THR A 50 19.67 -15.89 -3.13
N ASP A 51 19.45 -15.16 -4.22
CA ASP A 51 20.51 -14.46 -4.94
C ASP A 51 20.55 -12.95 -4.65
N ASN A 52 19.54 -12.41 -3.95
CA ASN A 52 19.31 -10.98 -3.76
C ASN A 52 19.35 -10.17 -5.08
N LYS A 53 18.92 -10.81 -6.17
CA LYS A 53 18.94 -10.25 -7.53
C LYS A 53 17.53 -10.20 -8.13
N PRO A 54 17.27 -9.26 -9.06
CA PRO A 54 16.04 -9.28 -9.84
C PRO A 54 15.92 -10.57 -10.65
N SER A 55 14.70 -11.08 -10.76
CA SER A 55 14.39 -12.27 -11.55
C SER A 55 13.14 -12.04 -12.40
N ALA A 56 13.19 -12.45 -13.66
CA ALA A 56 12.05 -12.37 -14.58
C ALA A 56 10.93 -13.39 -14.24
N ASN A 57 11.22 -14.33 -13.34
CA ASN A 57 10.26 -15.34 -12.89
C ASN A 57 9.38 -14.83 -11.75
N LEU A 58 9.71 -13.68 -11.16
CA LEU A 58 9.01 -13.08 -10.04
C LEU A 58 8.07 -11.98 -10.52
N SER A 59 6.84 -11.98 -10.00
CA SER A 59 5.88 -10.90 -10.20
C SER A 59 5.02 -10.72 -8.95
N PHE A 60 4.44 -9.53 -8.78
CA PHE A 60 3.36 -9.36 -7.81
C PHE A 60 2.11 -10.07 -8.30
N VAL A 61 1.31 -10.61 -7.37
CA VAL A 61 -0.07 -11.02 -7.67
C VAL A 61 -0.96 -9.78 -7.80
N ASN A 62 -2.19 -9.97 -8.29
CA ASN A 62 -3.20 -8.91 -8.24
C ASN A 62 -3.36 -8.41 -6.79
N ASN A 63 -3.36 -7.09 -6.62
CA ASN A 63 -3.34 -6.41 -5.31
C ASN A 63 -2.15 -6.78 -4.40
N GLY A 64 -1.05 -7.27 -4.98
CA GLY A 64 0.12 -7.77 -4.26
C GLY A 64 0.71 -6.77 -3.26
N ILE A 65 0.70 -5.48 -3.59
CA ILE A 65 1.24 -4.43 -2.70
C ILE A 65 0.45 -4.33 -1.39
N ALA A 66 -0.89 -4.38 -1.45
CA ALA A 66 -1.70 -4.34 -0.23
C ALA A 66 -1.56 -5.64 0.58
N LEU A 67 -1.27 -6.77 -0.06
CA LEU A 67 -0.98 -8.06 0.58
C LEU A 67 0.35 -8.07 1.35
N LEU A 68 1.20 -7.06 1.17
CA LEU A 68 2.41 -6.89 1.98
C LEU A 68 2.09 -6.52 3.43
N PHE A 69 0.88 -6.01 3.72
CA PHE A 69 0.51 -5.52 5.04
C PHE A 69 -0.49 -6.47 5.71
N GLU A 70 -0.25 -6.78 6.98
CA GLU A 70 -1.17 -7.56 7.81
C GLU A 70 -2.25 -6.67 8.43
N ASN A 71 -1.94 -5.42 8.75
CA ASN A 71 -2.91 -4.48 9.30
C ASN A 71 -2.62 -3.07 8.79
N ILE A 72 -3.68 -2.31 8.58
CA ILE A 72 -3.64 -0.88 8.33
C ILE A 72 -4.65 -0.19 9.24
N ARG A 73 -4.24 0.93 9.84
CA ARG A 73 -5.05 1.66 10.80
C ARG A 73 -4.89 3.16 10.63
N TYR A 74 -6.00 3.87 10.70
CA TYR A 74 -6.02 5.33 10.70
C TYR A 74 -6.40 5.86 12.08
N GLU A 75 -5.53 6.68 12.66
CA GLU A 75 -5.70 7.25 13.99
C GLU A 75 -5.85 8.77 13.93
N LEU A 76 -6.74 9.31 14.76
CA LEU A 76 -6.93 10.73 14.99
C LEU A 76 -6.66 11.09 16.45
N GLY A 77 -6.20 12.32 16.70
CA GLY A 77 -6.00 12.82 18.05
C GLY A 77 -4.89 12.09 18.84
N GLY A 78 -4.07 11.29 18.16
CA GLY A 78 -2.93 10.57 18.75
C GLY A 78 -3.22 9.17 19.30
N SER A 79 -4.48 8.75 19.41
CA SER A 79 -4.83 7.39 19.88
C SER A 79 -6.22 6.89 19.50
N VAL A 80 -7.06 7.73 18.88
CA VAL A 80 -8.42 7.32 18.50
C VAL A 80 -8.38 6.65 17.14
N VAL A 81 -8.61 5.34 17.13
CA VAL A 81 -8.72 4.56 15.89
C VAL A 81 -10.04 4.88 15.21
N ILE A 82 -9.98 5.47 14.02
CA ILE A 82 -11.16 5.78 13.22
C ILE A 82 -11.54 4.59 12.34
N ASP A 83 -10.54 3.92 11.79
CA ASP A 83 -10.72 2.74 10.97
C ASP A 83 -9.48 1.85 11.06
N SER A 84 -9.69 0.54 10.99
CA SER A 84 -8.67 -0.48 11.08
C SER A 84 -9.09 -1.69 10.27
N VAL A 85 -8.31 -2.05 9.26
CA VAL A 85 -8.55 -3.21 8.43
C VAL A 85 -7.43 -4.21 8.63
N ARG A 86 -7.79 -5.41 9.09
CA ARG A 86 -6.91 -6.57 9.13
C ARG A 86 -6.90 -7.24 7.75
N ASN A 87 -5.72 -7.61 7.27
CA ASN A 87 -5.44 -8.16 5.94
C ASN A 87 -6.00 -7.27 4.82
N PRO A 88 -5.55 -6.00 4.71
CA PRO A 88 -6.05 -5.06 3.70
C PRO A 88 -5.90 -5.57 2.26
N GLY A 89 -4.90 -6.40 1.97
CA GLY A 89 -4.78 -7.07 0.67
C GLY A 89 -5.96 -7.99 0.35
N ILE A 90 -6.41 -8.81 1.30
CA ILE A 90 -7.54 -9.73 1.09
C ILE A 90 -8.86 -8.96 1.05
N ALA A 91 -9.08 -8.04 1.99
CA ALA A 91 -10.28 -7.21 2.02
C ALA A 91 -10.41 -6.36 0.73
N GLY A 92 -9.30 -5.78 0.28
CA GLY A 92 -9.23 -5.01 -0.96
C GLY A 92 -9.48 -5.87 -2.20
N LEU A 93 -9.06 -7.14 -2.21
CA LEU A 93 -9.39 -8.08 -3.29
C LEU A 93 -10.90 -8.35 -3.36
N MET A 94 -11.52 -8.72 -2.24
CA MET A 94 -12.95 -9.01 -2.18
C MET A 94 -13.78 -7.81 -2.63
N LYS A 95 -13.45 -6.63 -2.10
CA LYS A 95 -14.07 -5.37 -2.51
C LYS A 95 -13.85 -5.09 -3.99
N GLY A 96 -12.62 -5.16 -4.47
CA GLY A 96 -12.29 -4.79 -5.83
C GLY A 96 -12.99 -5.65 -6.87
N TYR A 97 -13.10 -6.97 -6.64
CA TYR A 97 -13.79 -7.87 -7.57
C TYR A 97 -15.30 -7.63 -7.62
N ILE A 98 -15.91 -7.19 -6.52
CA ILE A 98 -17.36 -6.99 -6.45
C ILE A 98 -17.75 -5.57 -6.87
N SER A 99 -16.94 -4.58 -6.53
CA SER A 99 -17.33 -3.16 -6.56
C SER A 99 -16.64 -2.33 -7.63
N PHE A 100 -15.42 -2.68 -8.07
CA PHE A 100 -14.71 -1.85 -9.04
C PHE A 100 -15.22 -2.08 -10.45
N THR A 101 -15.58 -0.97 -11.10
CA THR A 101 -15.86 -0.96 -12.54
C THR A 101 -14.59 -1.16 -13.36
N GLU A 102 -14.73 -1.45 -14.65
CA GLU A 102 -13.59 -1.56 -15.58
C GLU A 102 -12.77 -0.25 -15.62
N ASN A 103 -13.44 0.90 -15.67
CA ASN A 103 -12.80 2.22 -15.67
C ASN A 103 -12.00 2.48 -14.39
N GLU A 104 -12.54 2.10 -13.22
CA GLU A 104 -11.81 2.21 -11.96
C GLU A 104 -10.62 1.25 -11.92
N SER A 105 -10.79 0.04 -12.46
CA SER A 105 -9.71 -0.93 -12.54
C SER A 105 -8.53 -0.41 -13.37
N ILE A 106 -8.79 0.24 -14.50
CA ILE A 106 -7.77 0.89 -15.32
C ILE A 106 -7.03 1.98 -14.51
N ARG A 107 -7.77 2.79 -13.75
CA ARG A 107 -7.19 3.86 -12.90
C ARG A 107 -6.35 3.32 -11.74
N LEU A 108 -6.66 2.12 -11.25
CA LEU A 108 -5.96 1.46 -10.15
C LEU A 108 -4.82 0.54 -10.62
N SER A 109 -4.51 0.51 -11.92
CA SER A 109 -3.40 -0.28 -12.47
C SER A 109 -2.05 0.00 -11.79
N ASN A 110 -1.72 1.28 -11.52
CA ASN A 110 -0.50 1.65 -10.79
C ASN A 110 -0.53 1.24 -9.30
N ALA A 111 -1.72 1.10 -8.69
CA ALA A 111 -1.86 0.58 -7.33
C ALA A 111 -1.62 -0.94 -7.24
N GLY A 112 -1.42 -1.59 -8.40
CA GLY A 112 -1.29 -3.02 -8.50
C GLY A 112 -2.61 -3.76 -8.57
N TRP A 113 -3.68 -3.10 -9.03
CA TRP A 113 -4.95 -3.75 -9.31
C TRP A 113 -5.05 -4.08 -10.81
N SER A 114 -5.09 -5.37 -11.12
CA SER A 114 -5.11 -5.91 -12.48
C SER A 114 -5.82 -7.27 -12.49
N PRO A 115 -7.16 -7.30 -12.44
CA PRO A 115 -7.93 -8.54 -12.29
C PRO A 115 -7.89 -9.44 -13.54
N THR A 116 -7.65 -8.87 -14.72
CA THR A 116 -7.72 -9.58 -16.02
C THR A 116 -6.42 -9.55 -16.81
N GLN A 117 -5.41 -8.77 -16.40
CA GLN A 117 -4.17 -8.59 -17.15
C GLN A 117 -2.95 -9.06 -16.35
N ASN A 118 -1.91 -9.45 -17.09
CA ASN A 118 -0.59 -9.68 -16.50
C ASN A 118 0.02 -8.35 -16.04
N GLN A 119 -0.01 -8.15 -14.73
CA GLN A 119 0.43 -6.93 -14.08
C GLN A 119 1.94 -6.72 -14.24
N LYS A 120 2.35 -5.61 -14.86
CA LYS A 120 3.76 -5.21 -14.99
C LYS A 120 4.06 -4.03 -14.06
N LEU A 121 4.20 -4.30 -12.76
CA LEU A 121 4.66 -3.28 -11.80
C LEU A 121 6.17 -3.16 -11.66
N VAL A 122 6.89 -4.21 -12.08
CA VAL A 122 8.31 -4.37 -11.79
C VAL A 122 9.11 -4.20 -13.07
N ASP A 123 10.15 -3.37 -13.02
CA ASP A 123 11.08 -3.19 -14.14
C ASP A 123 12.08 -4.36 -14.26
N SER A 124 12.90 -4.38 -15.31
CA SER A 124 13.93 -5.41 -15.52
C SER A 124 15.03 -5.43 -14.45
N LYS A 125 15.14 -4.38 -13.65
CA LYS A 125 16.07 -4.24 -12.53
C LYS A 125 15.40 -4.55 -11.19
N GLY A 126 14.17 -5.07 -11.20
CA GLY A 126 13.41 -5.43 -10.01
C GLY A 126 12.78 -4.25 -9.29
N ASN A 127 12.91 -3.01 -9.77
CA ASN A 127 12.35 -1.84 -9.09
C ASN A 127 10.85 -1.72 -9.36
N PHE A 128 10.12 -1.21 -8.37
CA PHE A 128 8.73 -0.81 -8.52
C PHE A 128 8.48 0.49 -7.76
N ASN A 129 7.49 1.25 -8.22
CA ASN A 129 6.87 2.33 -7.47
C ASN A 129 5.37 2.34 -7.73
N VAL A 130 4.58 2.59 -6.69
CA VAL A 130 3.12 2.51 -6.75
C VAL A 130 2.49 3.58 -5.87
N CYS A 131 1.34 4.07 -6.32
CA CYS A 131 0.43 4.89 -5.53
C CYS A 131 -0.80 4.05 -5.19
N LEU A 132 -0.96 3.68 -3.92
CA LEU A 132 -2.06 2.88 -3.40
C LEU A 132 -3.08 3.78 -2.69
N PRO A 133 -4.24 4.08 -3.31
CA PRO A 133 -5.22 5.01 -2.72
C PRO A 133 -5.76 4.50 -1.38
N LEU A 134 -5.89 5.39 -0.38
CA LEU A 134 -6.38 4.97 0.93
C LEU A 134 -7.82 4.44 0.88
N ARG A 135 -8.67 4.96 -0.02
CA ARG A 135 -10.03 4.46 -0.28
C ARG A 135 -10.09 2.99 -0.68
N MET A 136 -8.99 2.43 -1.16
CA MET A 136 -8.90 1.02 -1.51
C MET A 136 -8.66 0.13 -0.28
N LEU A 137 -8.13 0.70 0.80
CA LEU A 137 -7.67 -0.02 1.99
C LEU A 137 -8.53 0.22 3.23
N LEU A 138 -9.13 1.41 3.35
CA LEU A 138 -9.88 1.88 4.52
C LEU A 138 -11.26 2.39 4.07
N GLY A 139 -12.32 1.92 4.73
CA GLY A 139 -13.68 2.39 4.49
C GLY A 139 -13.85 3.85 4.89
N PHE A 140 -13.16 4.30 5.94
CA PHE A 140 -13.11 5.72 6.30
C PHE A 140 -12.65 6.61 5.13
N ALA A 141 -11.58 6.22 4.44
CA ALA A 141 -11.08 6.98 3.31
C ALA A 141 -11.94 6.83 2.05
N GLU A 142 -12.83 5.84 1.98
CA GLU A 142 -13.80 5.72 0.90
C GLU A 142 -14.99 6.66 1.09
N ASP A 143 -15.60 6.62 2.28
CA ASP A 143 -16.88 7.29 2.53
C ASP A 143 -16.71 8.73 3.04
N PHE A 144 -15.63 9.02 3.76
CA PHE A 144 -15.43 10.33 4.36
C PHE A 144 -14.85 11.34 3.36
N GLN A 145 -15.74 12.15 2.78
CA GLN A 145 -15.40 13.17 1.78
C GLN A 145 -15.15 14.57 2.34
N LYS A 146 -14.96 14.69 3.67
CA LYS A 146 -14.73 15.98 4.32
C LYS A 146 -13.24 16.18 4.62
N ILE A 147 -12.84 17.45 4.69
CA ILE A 147 -11.49 17.83 5.10
C ILE A 147 -11.32 17.63 6.61
N LEU A 148 -10.13 17.17 7.02
CA LEU A 148 -9.71 17.19 8.41
C LEU A 148 -8.91 18.45 8.68
N VAL A 149 -9.24 19.12 9.78
CA VAL A 149 -8.69 20.43 10.15
C VAL A 149 -8.16 20.36 11.58
N ASN A 150 -6.92 20.80 11.77
CA ASN A 150 -6.30 20.98 13.08
C ASN A 150 -6.39 19.73 13.99
N ILE A 151 -6.19 18.54 13.41
CA ILE A 151 -6.19 17.28 14.16
C ILE A 151 -4.97 16.46 13.76
N LYS A 152 -4.24 15.96 14.77
CA LYS A 152 -3.13 15.03 14.57
C LYS A 152 -3.68 13.77 13.91
N GLN A 153 -3.07 13.36 12.80
CA GLN A 153 -3.41 12.12 12.11
C GLN A 153 -2.19 11.20 12.11
N GLU A 154 -2.44 9.90 12.18
CA GLU A 154 -1.39 8.89 12.07
C GLU A 154 -1.91 7.71 11.25
N LEU A 155 -1.19 7.35 10.20
CA LEU A 155 -1.43 6.13 9.44
C LEU A 155 -0.44 5.07 9.91
N VAL A 156 -0.96 3.96 10.42
CA VAL A 156 -0.18 2.86 10.96
C VAL A 156 -0.33 1.65 10.04
N LEU A 157 0.79 1.05 9.67
CA LEU A 157 0.88 -0.12 8.81
C LEU A 157 1.69 -1.19 9.53
N LEU A 158 1.15 -2.39 9.65
CA LEU A 158 1.89 -3.55 10.12
C LEU A 158 2.33 -4.38 8.91
N ARG A 159 3.64 -4.50 8.69
CA ARG A 159 4.17 -5.32 7.61
C ARG A 159 3.96 -6.80 7.92
N SER A 160 3.41 -7.55 6.96
CA SER A 160 3.22 -9.00 7.10
C SER A 160 4.55 -9.71 7.40
N SER A 161 4.47 -10.82 8.12
CA SER A 161 5.62 -11.68 8.45
C SER A 161 6.28 -12.32 7.24
N SER A 162 5.62 -12.32 6.07
CA SER A 162 6.11 -12.92 4.83
C SER A 162 5.61 -12.20 3.57
N ASP A 163 6.34 -12.35 2.47
CA ASP A 163 6.02 -11.75 1.16
C ASP A 163 5.38 -12.73 0.17
N LEU A 164 5.23 -13.99 0.59
CA LEU A 164 4.75 -15.08 -0.26
C LEU A 164 3.34 -14.80 -0.80
N ASN A 165 2.44 -14.27 0.01
CA ASN A 165 1.08 -13.97 -0.42
C ASN A 165 1.01 -12.82 -1.44
N ALA A 166 1.99 -11.92 -1.44
CA ALA A 166 2.02 -10.75 -2.31
C ALA A 166 2.61 -11.05 -3.69
N THR A 167 3.22 -12.21 -3.87
CA THR A 167 4.09 -12.49 -5.01
C THR A 167 3.81 -13.86 -5.60
N HIS A 168 4.15 -14.02 -6.87
CA HIS A 168 4.01 -15.25 -7.62
C HIS A 168 5.33 -15.55 -8.32
N THR A 169 5.75 -16.82 -8.28
CA THR A 169 6.95 -17.30 -8.96
C THR A 169 6.52 -18.25 -10.08
N LYS A 170 7.05 -18.06 -11.29
CA LYS A 170 6.79 -18.97 -12.41
C LYS A 170 7.53 -20.31 -12.27
N ALA A 171 8.59 -20.34 -11.47
CA ALA A 171 9.39 -21.52 -11.18
C ALA A 171 9.38 -21.79 -9.66
N ASN A 172 9.16 -23.04 -9.27
CA ASN A 172 9.03 -23.47 -7.87
C ASN A 172 10.34 -23.39 -7.05
N THR A 173 11.44 -22.95 -7.66
CA THR A 173 12.79 -22.95 -7.07
C THR A 173 13.22 -21.61 -6.48
N GLU A 174 12.47 -20.52 -6.73
CA GLU A 174 12.83 -19.18 -6.26
C GLU A 174 11.89 -18.72 -5.15
N GLN A 175 12.44 -18.22 -4.04
CA GLN A 175 11.66 -17.55 -3.01
C GLN A 175 11.68 -16.03 -3.25
N PRO A 176 10.52 -15.36 -3.30
CA PRO A 176 10.45 -13.92 -3.51
C PRO A 176 10.78 -13.14 -2.23
N LYS A 177 11.40 -11.97 -2.40
CA LYS A 177 11.67 -10.99 -1.35
C LYS A 177 11.34 -9.59 -1.84
N VAL A 178 10.56 -8.86 -1.06
CA VAL A 178 10.22 -7.46 -1.33
C VAL A 178 10.99 -6.56 -0.37
N LYS A 179 11.88 -5.74 -0.91
CA LYS A 179 12.62 -4.73 -0.17
C LYS A 179 11.99 -3.35 -0.40
N ASN A 180 11.23 -2.87 0.59
CA ASN A 180 10.65 -1.53 0.58
C ASN A 180 11.72 -0.46 0.87
N ARG A 181 11.53 0.74 0.32
CA ARG A 181 12.39 1.91 0.51
C ARG A 181 11.55 3.13 0.88
#